data_AF-A0A7V4HB28-F1
#
_entry.id   AF-A0A7V4HB28-F1
#
_cell.length_a   1.000
_cell.length_b   1.000
_cell.length_c   1.000
_cell.angle_alpha   90.00
_cell.angle_beta   90.00
_cell.angle_gamma   90.00
#
_symmetry.space_group_name_H-M   'P 1'
#
loop_
_entity.id
_entity.type
_entity.pdbx_description
1 polymer ?
#
loop_
_entity_poly.entity_id
_entity_poly.type
_entity_poly.pdbx_seq_one_letter_code
_entity_poly.pdbx_strand_id
1 'polypeptide(L)'
;MEIESEQIFTNRMPRNIKLLFIIVAVFIIIAGIYHAISLIFINDDAFITFRYVDNLVRGNGPVYNAGERVEGYTNFFWLTLLALCSNLYANADPVLLSKILGIIFFSATLILFIVTNLKFQNEKNNFVYLLPLTSIALALHRDFCAYATSGLETSMFTFFVSCTFLLLITHKSERGLLLSGLLMVLTMLTRPDGFLFFISACIFILIKYKKPSIPLILFSLPTILLFLPYWIWRYNYYGYFFPNTFYAKSIDIPYYSQGLNYLFVYLKVYYVFIIVIFIEIIFIGKVLKTFINRRSELNFLDYLKEDKIIPSSILLAGIFVLFYF
;
A
#
# COMPACT_ATOMS: atom_id res chain seq x y z
N MET A 1 -45.06 12.21 27.61
CA MET A 1 -43.80 12.98 27.53
C MET A 1 -42.74 12.09 26.90
N GLU A 2 -43.05 11.63 25.69
CA GLU A 2 -42.11 11.10 24.71
C GLU A 2 -42.04 12.16 23.61
N ILE A 3 -40.99 12.12 22.79
CA ILE A 3 -40.53 13.15 21.82
C ILE A 3 -39.41 14.03 22.41
N GLU A 4 -38.25 13.44 22.67
CA GLU A 4 -36.99 14.20 22.74
C GLU A 4 -35.75 13.39 22.28
N SER A 5 -35.93 12.31 21.52
CA SER A 5 -34.82 11.41 21.12
C SER A 5 -34.56 11.30 19.62
N GLU A 6 -35.08 12.21 18.80
CA GLU A 6 -34.95 12.14 17.33
C GLU A 6 -34.22 13.33 16.67
N GLN A 7 -33.32 14.00 17.42
CA GLN A 7 -32.36 14.96 16.86
C GLN A 7 -30.91 14.50 17.10
N ILE A 8 -30.59 13.28 16.69
CA ILE A 8 -29.18 12.94 16.41
C ILE A 8 -28.84 13.60 15.07
N PHE A 9 -28.32 14.81 15.16
CA PHE A 9 -27.74 15.63 14.09
C PHE A 9 -27.12 14.78 12.97
N THR A 10 -27.82 14.65 11.85
CA THR A 10 -27.20 14.34 10.57
C THR A 10 -26.51 15.61 10.07
N ASN A 11 -25.41 16.00 10.72
CA ASN A 11 -24.57 17.12 10.30
C ASN A 11 -23.85 16.76 8.99
N ARG A 12 -24.60 16.79 7.88
CA ARG A 12 -24.04 16.75 6.53
C ARG A 12 -23.30 18.06 6.30
N MET A 13 -22.09 17.95 5.75
CA MET A 13 -21.26 19.08 5.35
C MET A 13 -22.08 20.14 4.60
N PRO A 14 -21.92 21.45 4.91
CA PRO A 14 -22.55 22.52 4.15
C PRO A 14 -22.28 22.36 2.65
N ARG A 15 -23.29 22.60 1.81
CA ARG A 15 -23.22 22.39 0.36
C ARG A 15 -22.00 23.08 -0.29
N ASN A 16 -21.67 24.27 0.18
CA ASN A 16 -20.53 25.06 -0.32
C ASN A 16 -19.19 24.40 0.01
N ILE A 17 -19.06 23.82 1.22
CA ILE A 17 -17.84 23.11 1.65
C ILE A 17 -17.69 21.81 0.86
N LYS A 18 -18.78 21.06 0.66
CA LYS A 18 -18.75 19.83 -0.15
C LYS A 18 -18.36 20.13 -1.60
N LEU A 19 -18.87 21.22 -2.18
CA LEU A 19 -18.51 21.65 -3.53
C LEU A 19 -17.02 22.03 -3.61
N LEU A 20 -16.53 22.83 -2.67
CA LEU A 20 -15.12 23.18 -2.57
C LEU A 20 -14.23 21.93 -2.46
N PHE A 21 -14.61 20.97 -1.62
CA PHE A 21 -13.87 19.72 -1.48
C PHE A 21 -13.80 18.96 -2.81
N ILE A 22 -14.93 18.83 -3.53
CA ILE A 22 -14.97 18.14 -4.83
C ILE A 22 -14.07 18.85 -5.85
N ILE A 23 -14.11 20.18 -5.90
CA ILE A 23 -13.24 20.97 -6.78
C ILE A 23 -11.76 20.70 -6.46
N VAL A 24 -11.39 20.75 -5.18
CA VAL A 24 -10.02 20.46 -4.73
C VAL A 24 -9.62 19.02 -5.06
N ALA A 25 -10.51 18.04 -4.83
CA ALA A 25 -10.27 16.64 -5.15
C ALA A 25 -10.01 16.41 -6.65
N VAL A 26 -10.85 16.99 -7.51
CA VAL A 26 -10.67 16.91 -8.97
C VAL A 26 -9.38 17.59 -9.39
N PHE A 27 -9.08 18.77 -8.84
CA PHE A 27 -7.84 19.49 -9.11
C PHE A 27 -6.61 18.65 -8.72
N ILE A 28 -6.60 18.00 -7.55
CA ILE A 28 -5.49 17.14 -7.10
C ILE A 28 -5.26 15.98 -8.07
N ILE A 29 -6.33 15.32 -8.53
CA ILE A 29 -6.21 14.20 -9.47
C ILE A 29 -5.63 14.69 -10.80
N ILE A 30 -6.18 15.78 -11.35
CA ILE A 30 -5.70 16.35 -12.62
C ILE A 30 -4.25 16.82 -12.50
N ALA A 31 -3.92 17.58 -11.45
CA ALA A 31 -2.58 18.09 -11.21
C ALA A 31 -1.58 16.95 -10.96
N GLY A 32 -1.95 15.92 -10.20
CA GLY A 32 -1.13 14.74 -9.95
C GLY A 32 -0.85 13.93 -11.23
N ILE A 33 -1.88 13.70 -12.06
CA ILE A 33 -1.71 13.02 -13.36
C ILE A 33 -0.83 13.88 -14.29
N TYR A 34 -1.07 15.19 -14.36
CA TYR A 34 -0.25 16.10 -15.15
C TYR A 34 1.22 16.05 -14.70
N HIS A 35 1.47 16.07 -13.39
CA HIS A 35 2.81 15.96 -12.82
C HIS A 35 3.46 14.62 -13.17
N ALA A 36 2.75 13.51 -13.01
CA ALA A 36 3.22 12.18 -13.40
C ALA A 36 3.58 12.09 -14.89
N ILE A 37 2.74 12.63 -15.77
CA ILE A 37 2.99 12.68 -17.22
C ILE A 37 4.18 13.59 -17.54
N SER A 38 4.35 14.70 -16.84
CA SER A 38 5.50 15.60 -17.03
C SER A 38 6.84 14.96 -16.64
N LEU A 39 6.79 13.92 -15.80
CA LEU A 39 7.94 13.13 -15.34
C LEU A 39 8.03 11.76 -16.05
N ILE A 40 7.38 11.61 -17.19
CA ILE A 40 7.25 10.32 -17.87
C ILE A 40 8.62 9.69 -18.14
N PHE A 41 8.81 8.45 -17.67
CA PHE A 41 10.00 7.66 -17.97
C PHE A 41 9.66 6.17 -17.96
N ILE A 42 10.51 5.35 -18.56
CA ILE A 42 10.47 3.89 -18.41
C ILE A 42 11.78 3.48 -17.75
N ASN A 43 11.66 2.70 -16.68
CA ASN A 43 12.79 2.08 -16.02
C ASN A 43 13.30 0.92 -16.88
N ASP A 44 14.62 0.79 -16.99
CA ASP A 44 15.29 -0.27 -17.74
C ASP A 44 14.98 -1.67 -17.17
N ASP A 45 14.83 -1.80 -15.84
CA ASP A 45 14.44 -3.07 -15.20
C ASP A 45 13.06 -3.57 -15.68
N ALA A 46 12.16 -2.68 -16.10
CA ALA A 46 10.83 -3.06 -16.57
C ALA A 46 10.88 -3.91 -17.86
N PHE A 47 11.94 -3.76 -18.67
CA PHE A 47 12.11 -4.55 -19.89
C PHE A 47 12.32 -6.04 -19.62
N ILE A 48 12.80 -6.41 -18.43
CA ILE A 48 12.84 -7.80 -18.00
C ILE A 48 11.41 -8.35 -18.00
N THR A 49 10.49 -7.71 -17.27
CA THR A 49 9.08 -8.11 -17.22
C THR A 49 8.43 -8.11 -18.60
N PHE A 50 8.72 -7.12 -19.45
CA PHE A 50 8.15 -7.06 -20.82
C PHE A 50 8.59 -8.24 -21.68
N ARG A 51 9.83 -8.70 -21.55
CA ARG A 51 10.31 -9.92 -22.23
C ARG A 51 9.56 -11.17 -21.77
N TYR A 52 9.30 -11.29 -20.47
CA TYR A 52 8.48 -12.39 -19.93
C TYR A 52 7.02 -12.32 -20.43
N VAL A 53 6.45 -11.13 -20.50
CA VAL A 53 5.10 -10.91 -21.06
C VAL A 53 5.04 -11.37 -22.51
N ASP A 54 6.00 -10.98 -23.33
CA ASP A 54 6.08 -11.35 -24.76
C ASP A 54 6.16 -12.88 -24.95
N ASN A 55 6.98 -13.57 -24.16
CA ASN A 55 7.06 -15.03 -24.20
C ASN A 55 5.78 -15.72 -23.70
N LEU A 56 5.15 -15.19 -22.65
CA LEU A 56 3.92 -15.75 -22.12
C LEU A 56 2.78 -15.63 -23.14
N VAL A 57 2.65 -14.46 -23.80
CA VAL A 57 1.64 -14.21 -24.85
C VAL A 57 1.87 -15.12 -26.08
N ARG A 58 3.12 -15.41 -26.44
CA ARG A 58 3.47 -16.33 -27.53
C ARG A 58 3.32 -17.81 -27.17
N GLY A 59 2.93 -18.15 -25.95
CA GLY A 59 2.75 -19.54 -25.51
C GLY A 59 4.05 -20.26 -25.12
N ASN A 60 5.17 -19.54 -25.01
CA ASN A 60 6.45 -20.12 -24.55
C ASN A 60 6.48 -20.32 -23.01
N GLY A 61 5.48 -19.80 -22.30
CA GLY A 61 5.43 -19.76 -20.84
C GLY A 61 6.12 -18.53 -20.24
N PRO A 62 6.08 -18.38 -18.90
CA PRO A 62 6.69 -17.25 -18.20
C PRO A 62 8.21 -17.43 -18.10
N VAL A 63 8.91 -17.33 -19.23
CA VAL A 63 10.37 -17.49 -19.33
C VAL A 63 11.01 -16.28 -20.00
N TYR A 64 12.31 -16.04 -19.75
CA TYR A 64 13.06 -14.98 -20.45
C TYR A 64 13.54 -15.45 -21.83
N ASN A 65 14.07 -16.67 -21.89
CA ASN A 65 14.44 -17.38 -23.12
C ASN A 65 13.52 -18.60 -23.28
N ALA A 66 12.95 -18.78 -24.47
CA ALA A 66 12.10 -19.94 -24.74
C ALA A 66 12.89 -21.24 -24.57
N GLY A 67 12.32 -22.21 -23.85
CA GLY A 67 12.98 -23.47 -23.51
C GLY A 67 13.77 -23.46 -22.20
N GLU A 68 14.10 -22.29 -21.64
CA GLU A 68 14.85 -22.16 -20.38
C GLU A 68 13.92 -21.70 -19.25
N ARG A 69 13.65 -22.58 -18.28
CA ARG A 69 12.80 -22.27 -17.13
C ARG A 69 13.59 -21.56 -16.03
N VAL A 70 13.92 -20.29 -16.28
CA VAL A 70 14.59 -19.41 -15.31
C VAL A 70 13.64 -18.29 -14.88
N GLU A 71 13.48 -18.10 -13.57
CA GLU A 71 12.65 -17.03 -13.01
C GLU A 71 13.49 -15.77 -12.70
N GLY A 72 13.41 -14.79 -13.59
CA GLY A 72 14.12 -13.51 -13.52
C GLY A 72 13.23 -12.34 -13.09
N TYR A 73 11.97 -12.59 -12.74
CA TYR A 73 11.02 -11.57 -12.28
C TYR A 73 10.66 -11.78 -10.80
N THR A 74 10.25 -10.71 -10.13
CA THR A 74 9.72 -10.74 -8.75
C THR A 74 8.36 -10.07 -8.65
N ASN A 75 7.67 -9.92 -9.79
CA ASN A 75 6.40 -9.20 -9.92
C ASN A 75 5.34 -9.99 -10.69
N PHE A 76 5.12 -11.24 -10.28
CA PHE A 76 4.24 -12.20 -10.98
C PHE A 76 2.84 -11.65 -11.29
N PHE A 77 2.22 -10.94 -10.34
CA PHE A 77 0.89 -10.37 -10.58
C PHE A 77 0.90 -9.27 -11.65
N TRP A 78 1.95 -8.44 -11.67
CA TRP A 78 2.12 -7.40 -12.69
C TRP A 78 2.38 -7.99 -14.07
N LEU A 79 3.27 -8.97 -14.16
CA LEU A 79 3.56 -9.74 -15.37
C LEU A 79 2.28 -10.36 -15.93
N THR A 80 1.53 -11.10 -15.11
CA THR A 80 0.31 -11.78 -15.56
C THR A 80 -0.79 -10.81 -15.96
N LEU A 81 -0.94 -9.68 -15.27
CA LEU A 81 -1.86 -8.62 -15.66
C LEU A 81 -1.48 -8.00 -17.02
N LEU A 82 -0.20 -7.67 -17.22
CA LEU A 82 0.28 -7.12 -18.49
C LEU A 82 0.10 -8.11 -19.64
N ALA A 83 0.40 -9.40 -19.42
CA ALA A 83 0.21 -10.44 -20.43
C ALA A 83 -1.27 -10.64 -20.78
N LEU A 84 -2.15 -10.63 -19.77
CA LEU A 84 -3.60 -10.72 -19.98
C LEU A 84 -4.10 -9.50 -20.79
N CYS A 85 -3.70 -8.29 -20.42
CA CYS A 85 -4.05 -7.09 -21.18
C CYS A 85 -3.49 -7.12 -22.61
N SER A 86 -2.23 -7.51 -22.79
CA SER A 86 -1.60 -7.59 -24.11
C SER A 86 -2.33 -8.57 -25.03
N ASN A 87 -2.69 -9.75 -24.53
CA ASN A 87 -3.43 -10.76 -25.29
C ASN A 87 -4.86 -10.29 -25.65
N LEU A 88 -5.58 -9.67 -24.71
CA LEU A 88 -6.95 -9.17 -24.95
C LEU A 88 -7.00 -8.01 -25.97
N TYR A 89 -5.94 -7.20 -26.05
CA TYR A 89 -5.87 -6.03 -26.93
C TYR A 89 -4.93 -6.27 -28.13
N ALA A 90 -5.05 -7.43 -28.78
CA ALA A 90 -4.37 -7.76 -30.04
C ALA A 90 -2.83 -7.62 -30.00
N ASN A 91 -2.21 -8.16 -28.94
CA ASN A 91 -0.77 -8.05 -28.67
C ASN A 91 -0.30 -6.61 -28.46
N ALA A 92 -1.11 -5.83 -27.73
CA ALA A 92 -0.76 -4.47 -27.36
C ALA A 92 0.60 -4.40 -26.65
N ASP A 93 1.36 -3.35 -26.95
CA ASP A 93 2.71 -3.13 -26.44
C ASP A 93 2.71 -3.06 -24.89
N PRO A 94 3.46 -3.95 -24.20
CA PRO A 94 3.53 -3.95 -22.74
C PRO A 94 4.12 -2.64 -22.17
N VAL A 95 4.93 -1.89 -22.93
CA VAL A 95 5.44 -0.58 -22.50
C VAL A 95 4.30 0.43 -22.36
N LEU A 96 3.40 0.51 -23.34
CA LEU A 96 2.25 1.40 -23.25
C LEU A 96 1.27 0.95 -22.17
N LEU A 97 0.97 -0.36 -22.11
CA LEU A 97 0.06 -0.92 -21.09
C LEU A 97 0.56 -0.65 -19.67
N SER A 98 1.85 -0.80 -19.42
CA SER A 98 2.44 -0.57 -18.10
C SER A 98 2.33 0.89 -17.64
N LYS A 99 2.52 1.87 -18.55
CA LYS A 99 2.29 3.29 -18.27
C LYS A 99 0.83 3.58 -17.92
N ILE A 100 -0.10 3.04 -18.72
CA ILE A 100 -1.55 3.24 -18.51
C ILE A 100 -1.98 2.66 -17.17
N LEU A 101 -1.62 1.39 -16.90
CA LEU A 101 -1.95 0.73 -15.64
C LEU A 101 -1.28 1.42 -14.44
N GLY A 102 -0.04 1.90 -14.60
CA GLY A 102 0.66 2.69 -13.59
C GLY A 102 -0.12 3.95 -13.20
N ILE A 103 -0.54 4.75 -14.19
CA ILE A 103 -1.38 5.94 -13.97
C ILE A 103 -2.74 5.57 -13.34
N ILE A 104 -3.34 4.46 -13.74
CA ILE A 104 -4.61 3.98 -13.15
C ILE A 104 -4.44 3.71 -11.65
N PHE A 105 -3.43 2.94 -11.24
CA PHE A 105 -3.22 2.62 -9.83
C PHE A 105 -2.72 3.82 -9.01
N PHE A 106 -1.91 4.69 -9.60
CA PHE A 106 -1.54 5.98 -9.02
C PHE A 106 -2.78 6.83 -8.71
N SER A 107 -3.66 7.00 -9.70
CA SER A 107 -4.90 7.78 -9.56
C SER A 107 -5.86 7.12 -8.57
N ALA A 108 -5.98 5.79 -8.60
CA ALA A 108 -6.76 5.03 -7.65
C ALA A 108 -6.28 5.24 -6.20
N THR A 109 -4.97 5.38 -5.99
CA THR A 109 -4.38 5.68 -4.68
C THR A 109 -4.77 7.09 -4.22
N LEU A 110 -4.68 8.10 -5.10
CA LEU A 110 -5.11 9.46 -4.76
C LEU A 110 -6.60 9.50 -4.39
N ILE A 111 -7.45 8.83 -5.19
CA ILE A 111 -8.90 8.73 -4.96
C ILE A 111 -9.19 8.01 -3.64
N LEU A 112 -8.48 6.93 -3.33
CA LEU A 112 -8.65 6.18 -2.08
C LEU A 112 -8.51 7.11 -0.86
N PHE A 113 -7.48 7.93 -0.81
CA PHE A 113 -7.27 8.87 0.29
C PHE A 113 -8.25 10.04 0.29
N ILE A 114 -8.66 10.55 -0.87
CA ILE A 114 -9.69 11.59 -1.00
C ILE A 114 -11.02 11.08 -0.41
N VAL A 115 -11.47 9.89 -0.83
CA VAL A 115 -12.73 9.29 -0.36
C VAL A 115 -12.66 8.95 1.12
N THR A 116 -11.51 8.46 1.59
CA THR A 116 -11.27 8.20 3.02
C THR A 116 -11.39 9.48 3.85
N ASN A 117 -10.78 10.56 3.40
CA ASN A 117 -10.81 11.85 4.07
C ASN A 117 -12.25 12.38 4.18
N LEU A 118 -13.02 12.30 3.09
CA LEU A 118 -14.46 12.64 3.09
C LEU A 118 -15.27 11.84 4.10
N LYS A 119 -15.02 10.53 4.19
CA LYS A 119 -15.75 9.65 5.12
C LYS A 119 -15.48 10.06 6.57
N PHE A 120 -14.22 10.26 6.94
CA PHE A 120 -13.84 10.70 8.28
C PHE A 120 -14.34 12.11 8.62
N GLN A 121 -14.37 13.02 7.65
CA GLN A 121 -14.92 14.36 7.86
C GLN A 121 -16.41 14.31 8.24
N ASN A 122 -17.21 13.49 7.54
CA ASN A 122 -18.63 13.34 7.82
C ASN A 122 -18.90 12.69 9.20
N GLU A 123 -18.01 11.82 9.67
CA GLU A 123 -18.17 11.14 10.97
C GLU A 123 -17.77 12.01 12.17
N LYS A 124 -16.73 12.85 12.04
CA LYS A 124 -16.13 13.58 13.17
C LYS A 124 -16.35 15.10 13.15
N ASN A 125 -16.91 15.65 12.08
CA ASN A 125 -17.13 17.09 11.86
C ASN A 125 -15.93 17.96 12.28
N ASN A 126 -14.72 17.55 11.89
CA ASN A 126 -13.47 18.20 12.31
C ASN A 126 -12.83 18.93 11.12
N PHE A 127 -12.42 20.18 11.35
CA PHE A 127 -11.81 21.08 10.36
C PHE A 127 -10.52 20.50 9.74
N VAL A 128 -9.81 19.64 10.47
CA VAL A 128 -8.59 18.97 9.99
C VAL A 128 -8.84 18.11 8.73
N TYR A 129 -10.06 17.61 8.53
CA TYR A 129 -10.45 16.83 7.35
C TYR A 129 -11.08 17.67 6.24
N LEU A 130 -10.94 19.01 6.28
CA LEU A 130 -11.47 19.88 5.22
C LEU A 130 -10.74 19.71 3.89
N LEU A 131 -9.47 19.30 3.94
CA LEU A 131 -8.63 19.07 2.76
C LEU A 131 -8.06 17.64 2.80
N PRO A 132 -7.97 16.95 1.63
CA PRO A 132 -7.35 15.63 1.54
C PRO A 132 -5.81 15.74 1.55
N LEU A 133 -5.25 16.14 2.69
CA LEU A 133 -3.82 16.45 2.85
C LEU A 133 -2.88 15.33 2.38
N THR A 134 -3.23 14.05 2.63
CA THR A 134 -2.45 12.90 2.15
C THR A 134 -2.39 12.86 0.62
N SER A 135 -3.51 13.05 -0.06
CA SER A 135 -3.55 13.06 -1.52
C SER A 135 -2.81 14.27 -2.10
N ILE A 136 -2.87 15.42 -1.43
CA ILE A 136 -2.08 16.61 -1.79
C ILE A 136 -0.58 16.29 -1.67
N ALA A 137 -0.16 15.74 -0.54
CA ALA A 137 1.24 15.38 -0.31
C ALA A 137 1.76 14.39 -1.36
N LEU A 138 0.97 13.36 -1.68
CA LEU A 138 1.30 12.38 -2.72
C LEU A 138 1.38 13.02 -4.11
N ALA A 139 0.41 13.85 -4.51
CA ALA A 139 0.41 14.51 -5.82
C ALA A 139 1.57 15.51 -6.00
N LEU A 140 2.09 16.07 -4.90
CA LEU A 140 3.27 16.94 -4.89
C LEU A 140 4.59 16.15 -4.79
N HIS A 141 4.54 14.88 -4.36
CA HIS A 141 5.72 14.07 -4.17
C HIS A 141 6.31 13.64 -5.52
N ARG A 142 7.50 14.15 -5.83
CA ARG A 142 8.16 13.95 -7.13
C ARG A 142 8.37 12.47 -7.46
N ASP A 143 8.94 11.68 -6.55
CA ASP A 143 9.22 10.26 -6.87
C ASP A 143 7.94 9.42 -7.01
N PHE A 144 6.93 9.66 -6.16
CA PHE A 144 5.61 9.04 -6.32
C PHE A 144 5.00 9.33 -7.70
N CYS A 145 5.09 10.58 -8.18
CA CYS A 145 4.61 10.96 -9.51
C CYS A 145 5.47 10.39 -10.64
N ALA A 146 6.80 10.41 -10.51
CA ALA A 146 7.70 9.84 -11.51
C ALA A 146 7.45 8.35 -11.70
N TYR A 147 7.40 7.58 -10.61
CA TYR A 147 7.23 6.13 -10.67
C TYR A 147 5.85 5.68 -11.14
N ALA A 148 4.88 6.59 -11.24
CA ALA A 148 3.55 6.32 -11.80
C ALA A 148 3.60 5.86 -13.26
N THR A 149 4.66 6.19 -14.00
CA THR A 149 4.82 5.79 -15.41
C THR A 149 6.03 4.90 -15.66
N SER A 150 6.78 4.53 -14.63
CA SER A 150 8.07 3.83 -14.72
C SER A 150 8.06 2.48 -15.44
N GLY A 151 6.89 1.90 -15.71
CA GLY A 151 6.73 0.54 -16.24
C GLY A 151 6.81 -0.56 -15.18
N LEU A 152 7.20 -0.20 -13.95
CA LEU A 152 7.24 -1.08 -12.79
C LEU A 152 5.89 -1.12 -12.08
N GLU A 153 5.72 -2.13 -11.24
CA GLU A 153 4.52 -2.40 -10.47
C GLU A 153 4.30 -1.48 -9.25
N THR A 154 5.19 -0.50 -9.02
CA THR A 154 5.25 0.33 -7.80
C THR A 154 3.92 0.99 -7.43
N SER A 155 3.20 1.56 -8.41
CA SER A 155 1.89 2.18 -8.14
C SER A 155 0.82 1.17 -7.77
N MET A 156 0.83 -0.03 -8.37
CA MET A 156 -0.10 -1.11 -8.04
C MET A 156 0.18 -1.67 -6.65
N PHE A 157 1.46 -1.88 -6.32
CA PHE A 157 1.90 -2.30 -4.99
C PHE A 157 1.45 -1.32 -3.90
N THR A 158 1.72 -0.03 -4.12
CA THR A 158 1.26 1.08 -3.28
C THR A 158 -0.26 1.04 -3.08
N PHE A 159 -1.02 0.91 -4.17
CA PHE A 159 -2.47 0.87 -4.07
C PHE A 159 -2.97 -0.28 -3.17
N PHE A 160 -2.44 -1.49 -3.33
CA PHE A 160 -2.88 -2.65 -2.54
C PHE A 160 -2.46 -2.57 -1.07
N VAL A 161 -1.23 -2.11 -0.77
CA VAL A 161 -0.80 -1.86 0.61
C VAL A 161 -1.69 -0.81 1.27
N SER A 162 -1.94 0.31 0.59
CA SER A 162 -2.80 1.39 1.08
C SER A 162 -4.22 0.89 1.37
N CYS A 163 -4.84 0.16 0.43
CA CYS A 163 -6.16 -0.41 0.61
C CYS A 163 -6.21 -1.37 1.80
N THR A 164 -5.20 -2.24 1.94
CA THR A 164 -5.15 -3.24 3.01
C THR A 164 -5.14 -2.58 4.38
N PHE A 165 -4.22 -1.64 4.63
CA PHE A 165 -4.15 -0.98 5.94
C PHE A 165 -5.35 -0.08 6.21
N LEU A 166 -5.89 0.59 5.18
CA LEU A 166 -7.11 1.35 5.35
C LEU A 166 -8.28 0.47 5.77
N LEU A 167 -8.48 -0.68 5.12
CA LEU A 167 -9.53 -1.64 5.49
C LEU A 167 -9.32 -2.18 6.89
N LEU A 168 -8.09 -2.58 7.23
CA LEU A 168 -7.76 -3.07 8.56
C LEU A 168 -8.04 -2.01 9.63
N ILE A 169 -7.89 -0.72 9.34
CA ILE A 169 -8.14 0.36 10.29
C ILE A 169 -9.62 0.67 10.41
N THR A 170 -10.30 0.83 9.27
CA THR A 170 -11.69 1.34 9.19
C THR A 170 -12.76 0.26 9.37
N HIS A 171 -12.46 -0.99 9.05
CA HIS A 171 -13.42 -2.09 9.13
C HIS A 171 -13.00 -3.12 10.18
N LYS A 172 -13.99 -3.68 10.87
CA LYS A 172 -13.81 -4.77 11.86
C LYS A 172 -14.55 -6.05 11.47
N SER A 173 -15.24 -6.05 10.35
CA SER A 173 -16.04 -7.20 9.90
C SER A 173 -15.15 -8.32 9.37
N GLU A 174 -15.66 -9.54 9.44
CA GLU A 174 -15.01 -10.73 8.86
C GLU A 174 -14.74 -10.56 7.37
N ARG A 175 -15.70 -10.00 6.63
CA ARG A 175 -15.54 -9.66 5.20
C ARG A 175 -14.39 -8.67 4.98
N GLY A 176 -14.23 -7.68 5.86
CA GLY A 176 -13.14 -6.71 5.77
C GLY A 176 -11.76 -7.35 6.01
N LEU A 177 -11.67 -8.30 6.94
CA LEU A 177 -10.45 -9.06 7.20
C LEU A 177 -10.08 -9.98 6.04
N LEU A 178 -11.05 -10.70 5.48
CA LEU A 178 -10.85 -11.55 4.30
C LEU A 178 -10.42 -10.73 3.07
N LEU A 179 -11.07 -9.58 2.83
CA LEU A 179 -10.69 -8.69 1.72
C LEU A 179 -9.28 -8.10 1.92
N SER A 180 -8.94 -7.73 3.16
CA SER A 180 -7.59 -7.26 3.50
C SER A 180 -6.54 -8.35 3.26
N GLY A 181 -6.84 -9.60 3.62
CA GLY A 181 -6.00 -10.76 3.34
C GLY A 181 -5.81 -10.98 1.84
N LEU A 182 -6.90 -10.91 1.07
CA LEU A 182 -6.87 -11.06 -0.39
C LEU A 182 -6.00 -9.99 -1.05
N LEU A 183 -6.16 -8.72 -0.66
CA LEU A 183 -5.32 -7.63 -1.15
C LEU A 183 -3.85 -7.84 -0.79
N MET A 184 -3.56 -8.37 0.40
CA MET A 184 -2.18 -8.68 0.78
C MET A 184 -1.57 -9.83 -0.04
N VAL A 185 -2.37 -10.81 -0.47
CA VAL A 185 -1.92 -11.80 -1.47
C VAL A 185 -1.51 -11.10 -2.75
N LEU A 186 -2.36 -10.20 -3.28
CA LEU A 186 -2.03 -9.45 -4.49
C LEU A 186 -0.77 -8.61 -4.30
N THR A 187 -0.60 -7.98 -3.13
CA THR A 187 0.63 -7.27 -2.75
C THR A 187 1.87 -8.18 -2.82
N MET A 188 1.82 -9.36 -2.20
CA MET A 188 2.95 -10.31 -2.19
C MET A 188 3.26 -10.92 -3.57
N LEU A 189 2.24 -11.13 -4.41
CA LEU A 189 2.42 -11.56 -5.80
C LEU A 189 2.94 -10.42 -6.70
N THR A 190 2.70 -9.18 -6.30
CA THR A 190 3.21 -7.98 -6.99
C THR A 190 4.66 -7.74 -6.63
N ARG A 191 5.05 -7.89 -5.36
CA ARG A 191 6.44 -7.81 -4.91
C ARG A 191 6.66 -8.69 -3.67
N PRO A 192 7.82 -9.38 -3.55
CA PRO A 192 8.16 -10.15 -2.36
C PRO A 192 8.28 -9.27 -1.10
N ASP A 193 8.61 -7.98 -1.25
CA ASP A 193 8.64 -7.02 -0.14
C ASP A 193 7.27 -6.91 0.58
N GLY A 194 6.19 -7.31 -0.09
CA GLY A 194 4.85 -7.43 0.47
C GLY A 194 4.77 -8.29 1.73
N PHE A 195 5.70 -9.25 1.92
CA PHE A 195 5.76 -10.05 3.14
C PHE A 195 6.01 -9.21 4.39
N LEU A 196 6.79 -8.13 4.29
CA LEU A 196 7.02 -7.21 5.41
C LEU A 196 5.71 -6.54 5.83
N PHE A 197 4.90 -6.13 4.86
CA PHE A 197 3.58 -5.55 5.11
C PHE A 197 2.58 -6.57 5.64
N PHE A 198 2.63 -7.83 5.18
CA PHE A 198 1.81 -8.91 5.73
C PHE A 198 2.14 -9.13 7.22
N ILE A 199 3.42 -9.18 7.59
CA ILE A 199 3.84 -9.30 8.99
C ILE A 199 3.38 -8.08 9.80
N SER A 200 3.57 -6.86 9.31
CA SER A 200 3.10 -5.64 9.98
C SER A 200 1.57 -5.65 10.17
N ALA A 201 0.80 -6.15 9.19
CA ALA A 201 -0.64 -6.30 9.31
C ALA A 201 -1.04 -7.34 10.37
N CYS A 202 -0.33 -8.48 10.44
CA CYS A 202 -0.52 -9.48 11.49
C CYS A 202 -0.24 -8.90 12.88
N ILE A 203 0.88 -8.18 13.05
CA ILE A 203 1.22 -7.48 14.30
C ILE A 203 0.12 -6.48 14.66
N PHE A 204 -0.36 -5.72 13.68
CA PHE A 204 -1.47 -4.78 13.90
C PHE A 204 -2.74 -5.48 14.39
N ILE A 205 -3.11 -6.63 13.82
CA ILE A 205 -4.27 -7.41 14.26
C ILE A 205 -4.08 -7.91 15.70
N LEU A 206 -2.89 -8.40 16.06
CA LEU A 206 -2.55 -8.85 17.41
C LEU A 206 -2.70 -7.72 18.45
N ILE A 207 -2.31 -6.50 18.08
CA ILE A 207 -2.45 -5.31 18.93
C ILE A 207 -3.89 -4.81 18.96
N LYS A 208 -4.59 -4.79 17.82
CA LYS A 208 -5.94 -4.19 17.70
C LYS A 208 -7.04 -5.02 18.36
N TYR A 209 -6.92 -6.35 18.36
CA TYR A 209 -7.99 -7.24 18.83
C TYR A 209 -7.64 -7.88 20.17
N LYS A 210 -8.57 -7.81 21.15
CA LYS A 210 -8.40 -8.52 22.44
C LYS A 210 -8.27 -10.04 22.26
N LYS A 211 -9.06 -10.61 21.34
CA LYS A 211 -9.01 -12.04 20.93
C LYS A 211 -8.61 -12.11 19.45
N PRO A 212 -7.31 -12.14 19.11
CA PRO A 212 -6.86 -11.97 17.73
C PRO A 212 -6.87 -13.26 16.89
N SER A 213 -7.13 -14.43 17.48
CA SER A 213 -7.06 -15.72 16.77
C SER A 213 -7.95 -15.79 15.53
N ILE A 214 -9.25 -15.52 15.68
CA ILE A 214 -10.20 -15.53 14.55
C ILE A 214 -9.85 -14.45 13.52
N PRO A 215 -9.60 -13.18 13.90
CA PRO A 215 -9.15 -12.16 12.95
C PRO A 215 -7.88 -12.53 12.16
N LEU A 216 -6.90 -13.13 12.84
CA LEU A 216 -5.64 -13.53 12.23
C LEU A 216 -5.84 -14.69 11.25
N ILE A 217 -6.70 -15.65 11.59
CA ILE A 217 -7.10 -16.75 10.70
C ILE A 217 -7.80 -16.18 9.47
N LEU A 218 -8.82 -15.35 9.64
CA LEU A 218 -9.56 -14.76 8.52
C LEU A 218 -8.68 -13.91 7.60
N PHE A 219 -7.75 -13.13 8.17
CA PHE A 219 -6.79 -12.35 7.40
C PHE A 219 -5.77 -13.22 6.67
N SER A 220 -5.29 -14.30 7.29
CA SER A 220 -4.25 -15.17 6.71
C SER A 220 -4.80 -16.23 5.77
N LEU A 221 -6.10 -16.53 5.85
CA LEU A 221 -6.74 -17.59 5.05
C LEU A 221 -6.55 -17.39 3.54
N PRO A 222 -6.75 -16.19 2.95
CA PRO A 222 -6.47 -15.97 1.52
C PRO A 222 -5.02 -16.27 1.15
N THR A 223 -4.04 -15.93 2.00
CA THR A 223 -2.63 -16.24 1.77
C THR A 223 -2.40 -17.73 1.66
N ILE A 224 -2.97 -18.51 2.58
CA ILE A 224 -2.85 -19.97 2.55
C ILE A 224 -3.54 -20.55 1.30
N LEU A 225 -4.70 -20.02 0.92
CA LEU A 225 -5.48 -20.57 -0.19
C LEU A 225 -4.99 -20.16 -1.58
N LEU A 226 -4.30 -19.03 -1.72
CA LEU A 226 -3.94 -18.47 -3.01
C LEU A 226 -2.43 -18.35 -3.21
N PHE A 227 -1.70 -17.84 -2.20
CA PHE A 227 -0.25 -17.67 -2.32
C PHE A 227 0.47 -19.02 -2.25
N LEU A 228 0.05 -19.93 -1.37
CA LEU A 228 0.71 -21.23 -1.22
C LEU A 228 0.60 -22.10 -2.48
N PRO A 229 -0.57 -22.26 -3.15
CA PRO A 229 -0.65 -22.96 -4.43
C PRO A 229 0.19 -22.31 -5.53
N TYR A 230 0.21 -20.97 -5.60
CA TYR A 230 1.10 -20.25 -6.51
C TYR A 230 2.56 -20.61 -6.25
N TRP A 231 2.99 -20.56 -4.99
CA TRP A 231 4.37 -20.86 -4.62
C TRP A 231 4.75 -22.31 -4.95
N ILE A 232 3.85 -23.28 -4.71
CA ILE A 232 4.06 -24.69 -5.05
C ILE A 232 4.19 -24.86 -6.58
N TRP A 233 3.29 -24.25 -7.35
CA TRP A 233 3.37 -24.26 -8.81
C TRP A 233 4.69 -23.67 -9.30
N ARG A 234 5.07 -22.49 -8.77
CA ARG A 234 6.32 -21.80 -9.09
C ARG A 234 7.53 -22.70 -8.80
N TYR A 235 7.58 -23.31 -7.62
CA TYR A 235 8.64 -24.22 -7.23
C TYR A 235 8.75 -25.42 -8.19
N ASN A 236 7.63 -26.03 -8.54
CA ASN A 236 7.59 -27.15 -9.51
C ASN A 236 7.97 -26.71 -10.93
N TYR A 237 7.67 -25.47 -11.30
CA TYR A 237 7.95 -24.94 -12.64
C TYR A 237 9.43 -24.57 -12.83
N TYR A 238 10.03 -23.89 -11.85
CA TYR A 238 11.41 -23.37 -11.95
C TYR A 238 12.46 -24.19 -11.21
N GLY A 239 12.07 -25.01 -10.22
CA GLY A 239 12.98 -25.86 -9.45
C GLY A 239 13.78 -25.17 -8.34
N TYR A 240 13.57 -23.86 -8.11
CA TYR A 240 14.28 -23.09 -7.07
C TYR A 240 13.34 -22.57 -5.98
N PHE A 241 13.82 -22.59 -4.73
CA PHE A 241 13.04 -22.11 -3.58
C PHE A 241 12.74 -20.61 -3.64
N PHE A 242 13.74 -19.80 -4.01
CA PHE A 242 13.61 -18.36 -4.27
C PHE A 242 13.81 -18.01 -5.74
N PRO A 243 13.40 -16.81 -6.21
CA PRO A 243 13.64 -16.37 -7.58
C PRO A 243 15.14 -16.33 -7.92
N ASN A 244 15.50 -16.52 -9.19
CA ASN A 244 16.91 -16.51 -9.59
C ASN A 244 17.59 -15.18 -9.25
N THR A 245 16.83 -14.08 -9.25
CA THR A 245 17.30 -12.75 -8.84
C THR A 245 17.76 -12.69 -7.38
N PHE A 246 17.23 -13.56 -6.51
CA PHE A 246 17.72 -13.70 -5.14
C PHE A 246 19.14 -14.26 -5.15
N TYR A 247 19.37 -15.38 -5.84
CA TYR A 247 20.68 -16.04 -5.89
C TYR A 247 21.72 -15.27 -6.72
N ALA A 248 21.30 -14.55 -7.75
CA ALA A 248 22.19 -13.79 -8.63
C ALA A 248 22.64 -12.45 -8.03
N LYS A 249 21.86 -11.86 -7.11
CA LYS A 249 22.22 -10.62 -6.42
C LYS A 249 22.97 -10.96 -5.12
N SER A 250 23.94 -10.13 -4.73
CA SER A 250 24.88 -10.39 -3.62
C SER A 250 24.16 -10.63 -2.27
N ILE A 251 23.79 -11.88 -1.99
CA ILE A 251 23.13 -12.31 -0.73
C ILE A 251 24.06 -12.09 0.47
N ASP A 252 25.37 -12.25 0.28
CA ASP A 252 26.30 -12.39 1.39
C ASP A 252 26.81 -11.06 1.98
N ILE A 253 26.42 -9.91 1.42
CA ILE A 253 26.93 -8.60 1.85
C ILE A 253 25.77 -7.63 2.12
N PRO A 254 25.37 -7.44 3.39
CA PRO A 254 24.37 -6.44 3.73
C PRO A 254 24.96 -5.03 3.62
N TYR A 255 24.39 -4.20 2.74
CA TYR A 255 24.81 -2.81 2.51
C TYR A 255 24.10 -1.82 3.45
N TYR A 256 24.20 -2.01 4.77
CA TYR A 256 23.53 -1.15 5.75
C TYR A 256 23.92 0.33 5.63
N SER A 257 25.18 0.62 5.33
CA SER A 257 25.67 1.99 5.11
C SER A 257 24.99 2.65 3.92
N GLN A 258 24.74 1.89 2.84
CA GLN A 258 24.02 2.38 1.67
C GLN A 258 22.55 2.67 2.00
N GLY A 259 21.91 1.82 2.82
CA GLY A 259 20.55 2.06 3.30
C GLY A 259 20.44 3.34 4.13
N LEU A 260 21.40 3.58 5.04
CA LEU A 260 21.47 4.83 5.80
C LEU A 260 21.69 6.03 4.88
N ASN A 261 22.62 5.94 3.93
CA ASN A 261 22.86 7.00 2.95
C ASN A 261 21.60 7.30 2.13
N TYR A 262 20.87 6.27 1.69
CA TYR A 262 19.61 6.43 0.97
C TYR A 262 18.57 7.16 1.81
N LEU A 263 18.40 6.79 3.08
CA LEU A 263 17.52 7.48 4.02
C LEU A 263 17.92 8.95 4.21
N PHE A 264 19.21 9.24 4.38
CA PHE A 264 19.69 10.62 4.52
C PHE A 264 19.44 11.47 3.27
N VAL A 265 19.70 10.92 2.08
CA VAL A 265 19.43 11.61 0.81
C VAL A 265 17.93 11.86 0.67
N TYR A 266 17.10 10.87 0.98
CA TYR A 266 15.66 11.01 0.95
C TYR A 266 15.16 12.11 1.89
N LEU A 267 15.58 12.12 3.16
CA LEU A 267 15.22 13.17 4.12
C LEU A 267 15.75 14.55 3.72
N LYS A 268 16.88 14.63 2.99
CA LYS A 268 17.40 15.88 2.46
C LYS A 268 16.53 16.43 1.33
N VAL A 269 16.03 15.56 0.45
CA VAL A 269 15.12 15.96 -0.64
C VAL A 269 13.74 16.31 -0.10
N TYR A 270 13.25 15.54 0.88
CA TYR A 270 11.91 15.68 1.45
C TYR A 270 11.93 16.06 2.93
N TYR A 271 12.66 17.13 3.26
CA TYR A 271 12.86 17.58 4.64
C TYR A 271 11.56 17.87 5.41
N VAL A 272 10.44 18.12 4.71
CA VAL A 272 9.13 18.30 5.35
C VAL A 272 8.69 17.04 6.11
N PHE A 273 9.09 15.84 5.67
CA PHE A 273 8.79 14.60 6.41
C PHE A 273 9.51 14.50 7.75
N ILE A 274 10.59 15.25 7.97
CA ILE A 274 11.24 15.34 9.28
C ILE A 274 10.25 15.88 10.32
N ILE A 275 9.38 16.83 9.93
CA ILE A 275 8.35 17.37 10.82
C ILE A 275 7.35 16.26 11.21
N VAL A 276 6.97 15.41 10.25
CA VAL A 276 6.07 14.28 10.52
C VAL A 276 6.70 13.30 11.50
N ILE A 277 7.98 12.96 11.31
CA ILE A 277 8.75 12.11 12.23
C ILE A 277 8.78 12.71 13.64
N PHE A 278 9.04 14.02 13.78
CA PHE A 278 9.03 14.68 15.09
C PHE A 278 7.65 14.66 15.75
N ILE A 279 6.58 14.91 15.00
CA ILE A 279 5.21 14.82 15.52
C ILE A 279 4.91 13.41 16.02
N GLU A 280 5.34 12.37 15.29
CA GLU A 280 5.19 10.99 15.71
C GLU A 280 5.99 10.65 16.96
N ILE A 281 7.25 11.08 17.05
CA ILE A 281 8.08 10.88 18.24
C ILE A 281 7.43 11.53 19.47
N ILE A 282 6.92 12.76 19.34
CA ILE A 282 6.22 13.46 20.43
C ILE A 282 4.96 12.70 20.83
N PHE A 283 4.21 12.18 19.85
CA PHE A 283 3.01 11.40 20.11
C PHE A 283 3.33 10.08 20.83
N ILE A 284 4.31 9.31 20.34
CA ILE A 284 4.80 8.08 20.97
C ILE A 284 5.30 8.37 22.39
N GLY A 285 6.04 9.46 22.59
CA GLY A 285 6.51 9.88 23.91
C GLY A 285 5.38 10.17 24.89
N LYS A 286 4.30 10.83 24.43
CA LYS A 286 3.09 11.03 25.25
C LYS A 286 2.42 9.72 25.62
N VAL A 287 2.30 8.79 24.67
CA VAL A 287 1.72 7.46 24.89
C VAL A 287 2.54 6.66 25.90
N LEU A 288 3.86 6.63 25.76
CA LEU A 288 4.76 5.95 26.69
C LEU A 288 4.69 6.57 28.09
N LYS A 289 4.62 7.89 28.21
CA LYS A 289 4.47 8.57 29.50
C LYS A 289 3.16 8.22 30.19
N THR A 290 2.04 8.23 29.45
CA THR A 290 0.73 7.82 29.99
C THR A 290 0.73 6.35 30.41
N PHE A 291 1.36 5.48 29.61
CA PHE A 291 1.53 4.07 29.97
C PHE A 291 2.33 3.88 31.27
N ILE A 292 3.50 4.53 31.39
CA ILE A 292 4.35 4.44 32.59
C ILE A 292 3.55 4.85 33.84
N ASN A 293 2.71 5.89 33.74
CA ASN A 293 1.86 6.35 34.83
C ASN A 293 0.73 5.37 35.19
N ARG A 294 0.31 4.48 34.28
CA ARG A 294 -0.75 3.47 34.48
C ARG A 294 -0.22 2.04 34.59
N ARG A 295 1.11 1.86 34.65
CA ARG A 295 1.77 0.55 34.58
C ARG A 295 1.38 -0.41 35.70
N SER A 296 0.88 0.09 36.83
CA SER A 296 0.39 -0.72 37.94
C SER A 296 -0.89 -1.49 37.64
N GLU A 297 -1.64 -1.12 36.59
CA GLU A 297 -2.98 -1.65 36.32
C GLU A 297 -3.02 -2.60 35.12
N LEU A 298 -2.16 -2.41 34.12
CA LEU A 298 -2.18 -3.16 32.85
C LEU A 298 -0.77 -3.38 32.29
N ASN A 299 -0.57 -4.48 31.57
CA ASN A 299 0.61 -4.63 30.72
C ASN A 299 0.49 -3.73 29.47
N PHE A 300 1.61 -3.50 28.77
CA PHE A 300 1.65 -2.57 27.63
C PHE A 300 0.69 -2.93 26.49
N LEU A 301 0.51 -4.22 26.21
CA LEU A 301 -0.37 -4.68 25.14
C LEU A 301 -1.84 -4.47 25.49
N ASP A 302 -2.22 -4.65 26.75
CA ASP A 302 -3.58 -4.41 27.22
C ASP A 302 -3.89 -2.91 27.27
N TYR A 303 -2.91 -2.07 27.65
CA TYR A 303 -3.02 -0.61 27.56
C TYR A 303 -3.28 -0.13 26.11
N LEU A 304 -2.52 -0.65 25.13
CA LEU A 304 -2.72 -0.33 23.71
C LEU A 304 -4.10 -0.78 23.18
N LYS A 305 -4.66 -1.86 23.72
CA LYS A 305 -5.98 -2.39 23.34
C LYS A 305 -7.15 -1.57 23.90
N GLU A 306 -6.97 -0.91 25.05
CA GLU A 306 -8.02 -0.11 25.68
C GLU A 306 -8.10 1.30 25.13
N ASP A 307 -6.96 1.90 24.79
CA ASP A 307 -6.91 3.27 24.30
C ASP A 307 -7.22 3.32 22.78
N LYS A 308 -8.52 3.47 22.44
CA LYS A 308 -9.04 3.45 21.05
C LYS A 308 -8.35 4.41 20.07
N ILE A 309 -7.66 5.43 20.57
CA ILE A 309 -7.01 6.48 19.77
C ILE A 309 -5.66 5.98 19.21
N ILE A 310 -4.93 5.16 19.97
CA ILE A 310 -3.49 4.91 19.79
C ILE A 310 -3.16 3.94 18.64
N PRO A 311 -3.85 2.81 18.43
CA PRO A 311 -3.45 1.83 17.40
C PRO A 311 -3.67 2.34 15.97
N SER A 312 -4.69 3.17 15.76
CA SER A 312 -5.07 3.60 14.42
C SER A 312 -4.21 4.75 13.90
N SER A 313 -3.82 5.70 14.75
CA SER A 313 -3.00 6.85 14.34
C SER A 313 -1.50 6.56 14.31
N ILE A 314 -0.95 5.77 15.23
CA ILE A 314 0.48 5.38 15.22
C ILE A 314 0.80 4.49 14.02
N LEU A 315 -0.13 3.61 13.64
CA LEU A 315 0.11 2.67 12.55
C LEU A 315 -0.19 3.27 11.17
N LEU A 316 -1.18 4.18 11.04
CA LEU A 316 -1.34 4.99 9.83
C LEU A 316 -0.16 5.92 9.60
N ALA A 317 0.42 6.48 10.65
CA ALA A 317 1.53 7.42 10.49
C ALA A 317 2.85 6.64 10.25
N GLY A 318 3.16 5.64 11.08
CA GLY A 318 4.37 4.82 10.94
C GLY A 318 4.43 3.98 9.66
N ILE A 319 3.31 3.43 9.16
CA ILE A 319 3.31 2.67 7.90
C ILE A 319 3.43 3.59 6.68
N PHE A 320 2.89 4.81 6.74
CA PHE A 320 3.01 5.77 5.64
C PHE A 320 4.33 6.56 5.62
N VAL A 321 5.02 6.66 6.76
CA VAL A 321 6.27 7.44 6.85
C VAL A 321 7.51 6.56 6.80
N LEU A 322 7.46 5.33 7.35
CA LEU A 322 8.64 4.45 7.43
C LEU A 322 8.69 3.36 6.37
N PHE A 323 7.55 3.01 5.74
CA PHE A 323 7.49 1.89 4.79
C PHE A 323 7.06 2.30 3.37
N TYR A 324 6.67 3.56 3.16
CA TYR A 324 6.25 4.05 1.85
C TYR A 324 7.37 4.64 0.99
N PHE A 325 8.61 4.67 1.48
CA PHE A 325 9.72 5.35 0.83
C PHE A 325 11.06 4.64 0.97
#